data_AF-A0A946ARL4-F1
#
_entry.id   AF-A0A946ARL4-F1
#
_cell.length_a   1.000
_cell.length_b   1.000
_cell.length_c   1.000
_cell.angle_alpha   90.00
_cell.angle_beta   90.00
_cell.angle_gamma   90.00
#
_symmetry.space_group_name_H-M   'P 1'
#
loop_
_entity.id
_entity.type
_entity.pdbx_description
1 polymer ?
#
loop_
_entity_poly.entity_id
_entity_poly.type
_entity_poly.pdbx_seq_one_letter_code
_entity_poly.pdbx_strand_id
1 'polypeptide(L)'
;MIVIEDARWHPFLDQTEHAKLVSIMKRAIKQAMKQAKHLASPSEFTVMLTNDAQMAVLNQQFRQKAVPTNVLSFPDHQDDHYLGDIA
;
A
#
# COMPACT_ATOMS: atom_id res chain seq x y z
N MET A 1 -7.35 0.86 10.91
CA MET A 1 -6.74 -0.41 11.39
C MET A 1 -5.65 -0.79 10.40
N ILE A 2 -4.60 -1.52 10.79
CA ILE A 2 -3.62 -2.05 9.82
C ILE A 2 -3.81 -3.57 9.82
N VAL A 3 -4.07 -4.13 8.65
CA VAL A 3 -4.28 -5.55 8.43
C VAL A 3 -3.21 -6.05 7.47
N ILE A 4 -2.68 -7.24 7.74
CA ILE A 4 -1.72 -7.92 6.87
C ILE A 4 -2.47 -9.07 6.23
N GLU A 5 -2.95 -8.85 5.01
CA GLU A 5 -3.79 -9.83 4.28
C GLU A 5 -2.98 -11.04 3.81
N ASP A 6 -1.71 -10.84 3.44
CA ASP A 6 -0.88 -11.91 2.91
C ASP A 6 -0.24 -12.75 4.03
N ALA A 7 -0.80 -13.94 4.24
CA ALA A 7 -0.38 -14.89 5.27
C ALA A 7 1.09 -15.31 5.17
N ARG A 8 1.75 -15.14 4.01
CA ARG A 8 3.19 -15.42 3.85
C ARG A 8 4.07 -14.53 4.74
N TRP A 9 3.56 -13.40 5.21
CA TRP A 9 4.28 -12.52 6.14
C TRP A 9 4.25 -13.01 7.58
N HIS A 10 3.25 -13.79 7.99
CA HIS A 10 3.06 -14.18 9.39
C HIS A 10 4.28 -14.89 10.03
N PRO A 11 4.98 -15.81 9.34
CA PRO A 11 6.17 -16.46 9.92
C PRO A 11 7.33 -15.50 10.20
N PHE A 12 7.36 -14.33 9.55
CA PHE A 12 8.44 -13.34 9.66
C PHE A 12 8.09 -12.19 10.61
N LEU A 13 6.83 -12.07 11.01
CA LEU A 13 6.32 -10.99 11.85
C LEU A 13 5.91 -11.54 13.21
N ASP A 14 6.88 -11.66 14.10
CA ASP A 14 6.56 -11.85 15.51
C ASP A 14 5.84 -10.60 16.07
N GLN A 15 5.42 -10.65 17.33
CA GLN A 15 4.69 -9.55 17.96
C GLN A 15 5.49 -8.23 17.97
N THR A 16 6.82 -8.30 18.07
CA THR A 16 7.70 -7.13 18.08
C THR A 16 7.80 -6.52 16.69
N GLU A 17 8.04 -7.32 15.66
CA GLU A 17 8.14 -6.85 14.27
C GLU A 17 6.79 -6.34 13.76
N HIS A 18 5.69 -6.99 14.13
CA HIS A 18 4.35 -6.48 13.83
C HIS A 18 4.11 -5.11 14.46
N ALA A 19 4.47 -4.91 15.74
CA ALA A 19 4.33 -3.61 16.40
C ALA A 19 5.20 -2.52 15.74
N LYS A 20 6.42 -2.86 15.33
CA LYS A 20 7.31 -1.95 14.59
C LYS A 20 6.72 -1.55 13.24
N LEU A 21 6.23 -2.51 12.45
CA LEU A 21 5.57 -2.26 11.16
C LEU A 21 4.37 -1.33 11.35
N VAL A 22 3.49 -1.64 12.31
CA VAL A 22 2.32 -0.81 12.64
C VAL A 22 2.75 0.61 13.01
N SER A 23 3.82 0.78 13.78
CA SER A 23 4.37 2.09 14.15
C SER A 23 4.91 2.87 12.95
N ILE A 24 5.66 2.22 12.04
CA ILE A 24 6.16 2.83 10.80
C ILE A 24 4.99 3.27 9.92
N MET A 25 4.03 2.39 9.70
CA MET A 25 2.85 2.66 8.86
C MET A 25 1.98 3.77 9.43
N LYS A 26 1.73 3.79 10.75
CA LYS A 26 0.99 4.89 11.41
C LYS A 26 1.69 6.24 11.21
N ARG A 27 3.03 6.29 11.27
CA ARG A 27 3.79 7.52 11.01
C ARG A 27 3.66 7.95 9.55
N ALA A 28 3.79 7.02 8.60
CA ALA A 28 3.62 7.31 7.17
C ALA A 28 2.21 7.84 6.87
N ILE A 29 1.17 7.17 7.36
CA ILE A 29 -0.24 7.59 7.22
C ILE A 29 -0.42 8.98 7.82
N LYS A 30 0.09 9.24 9.04
CA LYS A 30 -0.02 10.57 9.66
C LYS A 30 0.59 11.68 8.80
N GLN A 31 1.69 11.39 8.10
CA GLN A 31 2.31 12.35 7.19
C GLN A 31 1.50 12.53 5.90
N ALA A 32 0.98 11.44 5.33
CA ALA A 32 0.10 11.48 4.16
C ALA A 32 -1.19 12.29 4.44
N MET A 33 -1.81 12.08 5.61
CA MET A 33 -3.03 12.80 6.03
C MET A 33 -2.84 14.32 6.11
N LYS A 34 -1.62 14.82 6.33
CA LYS A 34 -1.37 16.27 6.30
C LYS A 34 -1.62 16.87 4.91
N GLN A 35 -1.47 16.06 3.86
CA GLN A 35 -1.70 16.43 2.47
C GLN A 35 -3.12 16.06 2.00
N ALA A 36 -3.74 15.05 2.60
CA ALA A 36 -5.05 14.54 2.23
C ALA A 36 -6.22 15.32 2.87
N LYS A 37 -6.13 16.65 2.92
CA LYS A 37 -7.14 17.53 3.59
C LYS A 37 -8.53 17.50 2.96
N HIS A 38 -8.64 16.97 1.75
CA HIS A 38 -9.89 16.85 0.99
C HIS A 38 -10.67 15.57 1.33
N LEU A 39 -10.08 14.62 2.06
CA LEU A 39 -10.79 13.42 2.51
C LEU A 39 -11.81 13.82 3.58
N ALA A 40 -13.09 13.71 3.23
CA ALA A 40 -14.21 14.10 4.09
C ALA A 40 -14.68 12.97 5.03
N SER A 41 -14.29 11.73 4.74
CA SER A 41 -14.70 10.53 5.46
C SER A 41 -13.47 9.69 5.83
N PRO A 42 -13.61 8.74 6.79
CA PRO A 42 -12.65 7.67 6.94
C PRO A 42 -12.52 6.92 5.61
N SER A 43 -11.30 6.79 5.12
CA SER A 43 -10.96 6.08 3.90
C SER A 43 -9.88 5.04 4.17
N GLU A 44 -9.82 4.04 3.32
CA GLU A 44 -8.83 2.97 3.38
C GLU A 44 -8.13 2.78 2.03
N PHE A 45 -6.96 2.14 2.06
CA PHE A 45 -6.17 1.83 0.87
C PHE A 45 -5.30 0.62 1.16
N THR A 46 -4.89 -0.08 0.11
CA THR A 46 -4.00 -1.25 0.23
C THR A 46 -2.59 -0.92 -0.24
N VAL A 47 -1.60 -1.50 0.43
CA VAL A 47 -0.20 -1.45 -0.01
C VAL A 47 0.30 -2.86 -0.21
N MET A 48 0.77 -3.16 -1.42
CA MET A 48 1.50 -4.38 -1.73
C MET A 48 2.99 -4.09 -1.68
N LEU A 49 3.73 -4.88 -0.91
CA LEU A 49 5.20 -4.87 -0.95
C LEU A 49 5.66 -6.00 -1.87
N THR A 50 6.50 -5.67 -2.84
CA THR A 50 7.00 -6.66 -3.80
C THR A 50 8.40 -6.32 -4.30
N ASN A 51 8.97 -7.18 -5.15
CA ASN A 51 10.31 -7.03 -5.71
C ASN A 51 10.29 -6.45 -7.13
N ASP A 52 11.47 -6.09 -7.66
CA ASP A 52 11.61 -5.50 -8.99
C ASP A 52 11.06 -6.38 -10.11
N ALA A 53 11.23 -7.71 -10.02
CA ALA A 53 10.74 -8.62 -11.03
C ALA A 53 9.21 -8.55 -11.15
N GLN A 54 8.52 -8.60 -10.00
CA GLN A 54 7.06 -8.49 -9.97
C GLN A 54 6.59 -7.06 -10.31
N MET A 55 7.33 -6.02 -9.90
CA MET A 55 7.04 -4.64 -10.29
C MET A 55 7.14 -4.43 -11.80
N ALA A 56 8.12 -5.04 -12.47
CA ALA A 56 8.26 -4.97 -13.92
C ALA A 56 7.07 -5.64 -14.64
N VAL A 57 6.59 -6.78 -14.12
CA VAL A 57 5.39 -7.46 -14.63
C VAL A 57 4.15 -6.56 -14.49
N LEU A 58 3.94 -5.97 -13.31
CA LEU A 58 2.81 -5.05 -13.07
C LEU A 58 2.88 -3.80 -13.95
N ASN A 59 4.06 -3.20 -14.06
CA ASN A 59 4.26 -2.00 -14.88
C ASN A 59 4.05 -2.31 -16.37
N GLN A 60 4.44 -3.50 -16.84
CA GLN A 60 4.12 -3.93 -18.19
C GLN A 60 2.62 -4.09 -18.38
N GLN A 61 1.94 -4.75 -17.45
CA GLN A 61 0.51 -5.03 -17.54
C GLN A 61 -0.34 -3.75 -17.52
N PHE A 62 -0.04 -2.80 -16.64
CA PHE A 62 -0.90 -1.63 -16.41
C PHE A 62 -0.41 -0.32 -17.01
N ARG A 63 0.85 -0.25 -17.45
CA ARG A 63 1.47 0.95 -18.04
C ARG A 63 2.24 0.68 -19.34
N GLN A 64 2.26 -0.57 -19.82
CA GLN A 64 2.97 -0.99 -21.03
C GLN A 64 4.49 -0.71 -20.96
N LYS A 65 5.07 -0.81 -19.75
CA LYS A 65 6.50 -0.61 -19.49
C LYS A 65 7.11 -1.83 -18.82
N ALA A 66 7.93 -2.59 -19.55
CA ALA A 66 8.61 -3.80 -19.07
C ALA A 66 9.88 -3.50 -18.23
N VAL A 67 9.84 -2.45 -17.42
CA VAL A 67 10.91 -2.08 -16.47
C VAL A 67 10.29 -1.84 -15.09
N PRO A 68 10.98 -2.19 -13.99
CA PRO A 68 10.47 -1.89 -12.66
C PRO A 68 10.37 -0.38 -12.42
N THR A 69 9.53 0.00 -11.46
CA THR A 69 9.45 1.37 -10.92
C THR A 69 9.32 1.27 -9.41
N ASN A 70 9.65 2.35 -8.70
CA ASN A 70 9.62 2.37 -7.24
C ASN A 70 8.19 2.28 -6.67
N VAL A 71 7.21 2.85 -7.38
CA VAL A 71 5.80 2.91 -6.95
C VAL A 71 4.88 2.87 -8.17
N LEU A 72 3.80 2.11 -8.07
CA LEU A 72 2.60 2.18 -8.90
C LEU A 72 1.40 2.51 -8.01
N SER A 73 0.48 3.31 -8.54
CA SER A 73 -0.77 3.66 -7.87
C SER A 73 -1.96 3.30 -8.74
N PHE A 74 -2.96 2.67 -8.13
CA PHE A 74 -4.18 2.17 -8.75
C PHE A 74 -5.37 2.78 -7.99
N PRO A 75 -5.78 4.00 -8.34
CA PRO A 75 -6.90 4.65 -7.66
C PRO A 75 -8.20 3.89 -7.93
N ASP A 76 -9.03 3.74 -6.90
CA ASP A 76 -10.41 3.32 -7.09
C ASP A 76 -11.30 4.54 -7.43
N HIS A 77 -12.31 4.31 -8.26
CA HIS A 77 -13.20 5.36 -8.76
C HIS A 77 -14.67 5.05 -8.48
N GLN A 78 -14.95 3.97 -7.74
CA GLN A 78 -16.30 3.46 -7.52
C GLN A 78 -16.75 3.62 -6.07
N ASP A 79 -15.81 3.54 -5.11
CA ASP A 79 -16.07 3.64 -3.68
C ASP A 79 -15.36 4.88 -3.10
N ASP A 80 -16.14 5.83 -2.56
CA ASP A 80 -15.61 7.02 -1.91
C ASP A 80 -14.83 6.72 -0.60
N HIS A 81 -14.97 5.51 -0.06
CA HIS A 81 -14.23 5.04 1.12
C HIS A 81 -12.97 4.25 0.77
N TYR A 82 -12.92 3.59 -0.39
CA TYR A 82 -11.72 2.89 -0.85
C TYR A 82 -10.92 3.77 -1.80
N LEU A 83 -9.71 4.18 -1.42
CA LEU A 83 -8.89 5.04 -2.27
C LEU A 83 -8.17 4.27 -3.38
N GLY A 84 -8.07 2.94 -3.25
CA GLY A 84 -7.36 2.06 -4.19
C GLY A 84 -6.10 1.42 -3.62
N ASP A 85 -5.24 0.96 -4.53
CA ASP A 85 -4.03 0.18 -4.23
C ASP A 85 -2.73 0.92 -4.56
N ILE A 86 -1.68 0.61 -3.80
CA ILE A 86 -0.30 1.04 -4.04
C ILE A 86 0.58 -0.20 -4.11
N ALA A 87 1.47 -0.28 -5.10
CA ALA A 87 2.46 -1.34 -5.24
C ALA A 87 3.87 -0.76 -5.36
#